data_AF-A0A1B1MXB1-F1
#
_entry.id   AF-A0A1B1MXB1-F1
#
_cell.length_a   1.000
_cell.length_b   1.000
_cell.length_c   1.000
_cell.angle_alpha   90.00
_cell.angle_beta   90.00
_cell.angle_gamma   90.00
#
_symmetry.space_group_name_H-M   'P 1'
#
loop_
_entity.id
_entity.type
_entity.pdbx_description
1 polymer ?
#
loop_
_entity_poly.entity_id
_entity_poly.type
_entity_poly.pdbx_seq_one_letter_code
_entity_poly.pdbx_strand_id
1 'polypeptide(L)' 'MKPETNLSLWMTEFLCSSDQVKLRRIREAESLHNPELMNSIYFHLAMRDKLHLLENRKIG' A
#
# COMPACT_ATOMS: atom_id res chain seq x y z
N MET A 1 20.60 -8.08 -10.90
CA MET A 1 20.10 -7.83 -9.52
C MET A 1 18.60 -7.89 -9.57
N LYS A 2 17.96 -8.88 -8.92
CA LYS A 2 16.50 -8.84 -8.78
C LYS A 2 16.19 -7.67 -7.85
N PRO A 3 15.27 -6.77 -8.21
CA PRO A 3 14.82 -5.72 -7.31
C PRO A 3 13.91 -6.39 -6.27
N GLU A 4 14.49 -7.21 -5.39
CA GLU A 4 13.95 -7.46 -4.06
C GLU A 4 14.12 -6.15 -3.28
N THR A 5 13.43 -5.12 -3.77
CA THR A 5 13.30 -3.83 -3.14
C THR A 5 12.57 -4.13 -1.85
N ASN A 6 13.36 -4.24 -0.80
CA ASN A 6 13.05 -4.67 0.55
C ASN A 6 11.58 -4.35 0.92
N LEU A 7 10.69 -5.34 0.79
CA LEU A 7 9.25 -5.17 1.01
C LEU A 7 8.98 -4.51 2.37
N SER A 8 9.80 -4.85 3.36
CA SER A 8 9.82 -4.25 4.70
C SER A 8 10.08 -2.74 4.68
N LEU A 9 11.04 -2.28 3.87
CA LEU A 9 11.33 -0.84 3.72
C LEU A 9 10.17 -0.13 3.03
N TRP A 10 9.67 -0.70 1.91
CA TRP A 10 8.53 -0.13 1.20
C TRP A 10 7.31 0.01 2.11
N MET A 11 7.00 -1.04 2.89
CA MET A 11 5.90 -1.02 3.85
C MET A 11 6.15 -0.01 4.98
N THR A 12 7.36 0.09 5.50
CA THR A 12 7.69 1.08 6.54
C THR A 12 7.42 2.50 6.03
N GLU A 13 7.93 2.83 4.84
CA GLU A 13 7.69 4.13 4.22
C GLU A 13 6.21 4.37 3.93
N PHE A 14 5.49 3.36 3.41
CA PHE A 14 4.07 3.44 3.14
C PHE A 14 3.28 3.80 4.41
N LEU A 15 3.59 3.13 5.52
CA LEU A 15 2.90 3.32 6.79
C LEU A 15 3.19 4.66 7.44
N CYS A 16 4.41 5.18 7.28
CA CYS A 16 4.81 6.50 7.75
C CYS A 16 4.33 7.66 6.86
N SER A 17 3.91 7.39 5.62
CA SER A 17 3.51 8.43 4.67
C SER A 17 2.15 9.06 4.97
N SER A 18 1.82 10.21 4.37
CA SER A 18 0.49 10.81 4.47
C SER A 18 -0.56 9.97 3.74
N ASP A 19 -1.85 10.16 4.04
CA ASP A 19 -2.91 9.37 3.41
C ASP A 19 -3.03 9.63 1.90
N GLN A 20 -2.70 10.85 1.44
CA GLN A 20 -2.57 11.15 0.00
C GLN A 20 -1.46 10.32 -0.68
N VAL A 21 -0.32 10.14 -0.01
CA VAL A 21 0.79 9.33 -0.52
C VAL A 21 0.42 7.84 -0.48
N LYS A 22 -0.26 7.38 0.57
CA LYS A 22 -0.77 6.01 0.64
C LYS A 22 -1.69 5.69 -0.54
N LEU A 23 -2.63 6.57 -0.86
CA LEU A 23 -3.54 6.38 -2.00
C LEU A 23 -2.78 6.20 -3.32
N ARG A 24 -1.76 7.04 -3.58
CA ARG A 24 -0.91 6.89 -4.77
C ARG A 24 -0.17 5.56 -4.78
N ARG A 25 0.47 5.21 -3.66
CA ARG A 25 1.23 3.95 -3.51
C ARG A 25 0.36 2.70 -3.62
N ILE A 26 -0.91 2.76 -3.18
CA ILE A 26 -1.87 1.67 -3.38
C ILE A 26 -2.14 1.46 -4.87
N ARG A 27 -2.37 2.54 -5.64
CA ARG A 27 -2.57 2.44 -7.09
C ARG A 27 -1.34 1.88 -7.82
N GLU A 28 -0.14 2.28 -7.39
CA GLU A 28 1.12 1.72 -7.89
C GLU A 28 1.26 0.23 -7.56
N ALA A 29 0.92 -0.18 -6.33
CA ALA A 29 0.96 -1.59 -5.93
C ALA A 29 -0.05 -2.45 -6.73
N GLU A 30 -1.23 -1.91 -7.04
CA GLU A 30 -2.24 -2.57 -7.88
C GLU A 30 -1.75 -2.76 -9.32
N SER A 31 -1.13 -1.74 -9.92
CA SER A 31 -0.62 -1.82 -11.31
C SER A 31 0.57 -2.76 -11.46
N LEU A 32 1.33 -2.98 -10.39
CA LEU A 32 2.42 -3.97 -10.34
C LEU A 32 1.91 -5.42 -10.24
N HIS A 33 0.60 -5.64 -10.10
CA HIS A 33 0.00 -6.97 -9.95
C HIS A 33 0.70 -7.84 -8.90
N ASN A 34 1.15 -7.24 -7.79
CA ASN A 34 1.84 -7.94 -6.70
C ASN A 34 0.84 -8.28 -5.57
N PRO A 35 0.30 -9.51 -5.51
CA PRO A 35 -0.70 -9.89 -4.52
C PRO A 35 -0.15 -9.90 -3.09
N GLU A 36 1.13 -10.22 -2.90
CA GLU A 36 1.76 -10.23 -1.57
C GLU A 36 1.82 -8.81 -0.99
N LEU A 37 2.23 -7.85 -1.81
CA LEU A 37 2.25 -6.44 -1.45
C LEU A 37 0.84 -5.93 -1.12
N MET A 38 -0.16 -6.26 -1.94
CA MET A 38 -1.54 -5.86 -1.72
C MET A 38 -2.13 -6.46 -0.43
N ASN A 39 -1.82 -7.71 -0.12
CA ASN A 39 -2.21 -8.35 1.13
C ASN A 39 -1.57 -7.66 2.34
N SER A 40 -0.28 -7.31 2.25
CA SER A 40 0.43 -6.58 3.30
C SER A 40 -0.18 -5.19 3.54
N ILE A 41 -0.51 -4.45 2.47
CA ILE A 41 -1.22 -3.18 2.54
C ILE A 41 -2.56 -3.34 3.25
N TYR A 42 -3.39 -4.31 2.83
CA TYR A 42 -4.70 -4.56 3.44
C TYR A 42 -4.58 -4.86 4.93
N PHE A 43 -3.70 -5.80 5.30
CA PHE A 43 -3.46 -6.19 6.69
C PHE A 43 -3.10 -4.99 7.57
N HIS A 44 -2.13 -4.18 7.13
CA HIS A 44 -1.66 -3.06 7.93
C HIS A 44 -2.62 -1.87 8.00
N LEU A 45 -3.49 -1.69 7.00
CA LEU A 45 -4.56 -0.69 7.04
C LEU A 45 -5.71 -1.15 7.93
N ALA A 46 -6.07 -2.44 7.89
CA ALA A 46 -7.06 -3.03 8.79
C ALA A 46 -6.65 -2.86 10.27
N MET A 47 -5.39 -3.15 10.60
CA MET A 47 -4.85 -2.96 11.96
C MET A 47 -4.91 -1.51 12.48
N ARG A 48 -5.03 -0.51 11.59
CA ARG A 48 -5.02 0.91 11.92
C ARG A 48 -6.36 1.60 11.71
N ASP A 49 -7.41 0.84 11.44
CA ASP A 49 -8.74 1.35 11.09
C ASP A 49 -8.72 2.32 9.89
N LYS A 50 -7.85 2.05 8.91
CA LYS A 50 -7.64 2.89 7.72
C LYS A 50 -8.15 2.23 6.42
N LEU A 51 -9.08 1.28 6.52
CA LEU A 51 -9.64 0.60 5.35
C LEU A 51 -10.40 1.54 4.41
N HIS A 52 -10.90 2.68 4.88
CA HIS A 52 -11.52 3.72 4.05
C HIS A 52 -10.60 4.21 2.91
N LEU A 53 -9.27 4.13 3.06
CA LEU A 53 -8.33 4.46 1.98
C LEU A 53 -8.43 3.49 0.79
N LEU A 54 -8.85 2.25 1.04
CA LEU A 54 -9.08 1.25 0.00
C LEU A 54 -10.41 1.45 -0.72
N GLU A 55 -11.38 2.11 -0.10
CA GLU A 55 -12.69 2.43 -0.68
C GLU A 55 -12.62 3.72 -1.50
N ASN A 56 -12.00 4.75 -0.94
CA ASN A 56 -11.83 6.06 -1.58
C ASN A 56 -10.96 6.01 -2.84
N ARG A 57 -10.14 4.97 -3.02
CA ARG A 57 -9.30 4.83 -4.22
C ARG A 57 -10.11 4.59 -5.50
N LYS A 58 -11.36 4.13 -5.40
CA LYS A 58 -12.27 3.85 -6.53
C LYS A 58 -12.96 5.10 -7.10
N ILE A 59 -12.87 6.24 -6.41
CA ILE A 59 -13.68 7.45 -6.69
C ILE A 59 -12.85 8.54 -7.40
N GLY A 60 -11.59 8.31 -7.72
CA GLY A 60 -10.77 9.22 -8.54
C GLY A 60 -9.64 8.50 -9.23
#